data_AF-A0A2C9VYH9-F1
#
_entry.id   AF-A0A2C9VYH9-F1
#
_cell.length_a   1.000
_cell.length_b   1.000
_cell.length_c   1.000
_cell.angle_alpha   90.00
_cell.angle_beta   90.00
_cell.angle_gamma   90.00
#
_symmetry.space_group_name_H-M   'P 1'
#
loop_
_entity.id
_entity.type
_entity.pdbx_description
1 polymer ?
#
loop_
_entity_poly.entity_id
_entity_poly.type
_entity_poly.pdbx_seq_one_letter_code
_entity_poly.pdbx_strand_id
1 'polypeptide(L)'
;MLIKALDSDWAVLSENIGLWMPTEIINQEHDDKPEGEEDDEEILPGRPVPPECHAELHTDYDGAAVRWGLTHHNESAADCCQACLDQAKRAKPGEMKCNIWVYCPSETGCYSPDIYQHKNQECWLKYAEKPKLNFKDRYSES
;
A
#
# COMPACT_ATOMS: atom_id res chain seq x y z
N MET A 1 51.83 21.90 23.94
CA MET A 1 51.18 22.75 22.92
C MET A 1 51.04 21.95 21.62
N LEU A 2 50.04 21.09 21.50
CA LEU A 2 49.78 20.32 20.25
C LEU A 2 48.28 20.21 19.88
N ILE A 3 47.36 20.51 20.80
CA ILE A 3 45.92 20.38 20.55
C ILE A 3 45.33 21.59 19.79
N LYS A 4 45.98 22.77 19.87
CA LYS A 4 45.47 24.00 19.24
C LYS A 4 45.74 24.15 17.73
N ALA A 5 46.52 23.25 17.13
CA ALA A 5 46.86 23.33 15.71
C ALA A 5 45.89 22.56 14.80
N LEU A 6 45.14 21.59 15.34
CA LEU A 6 44.19 20.76 14.56
C LEU A 6 42.80 21.40 14.41
N ASP A 7 42.33 22.14 15.42
CA ASP A 7 41.02 22.82 15.36
C ASP A 7 41.01 24.02 14.40
N SER A 8 42.15 24.68 14.20
CA SER A 8 42.23 25.90 13.38
C SER A 8 42.11 25.64 11.88
N ASP A 9 42.33 24.40 11.43
CA ASP A 9 42.43 24.06 10.00
C ASP A 9 41.25 23.18 9.54
N TRP A 10 40.44 22.68 10.47
CA TRP A 10 39.30 21.82 10.15
C TRP A 10 38.17 22.56 9.42
N ALA A 11 37.89 23.80 9.80
CA ALA A 11 36.88 24.63 9.13
C ALA A 11 37.26 24.88 7.66
N VAL A 12 38.50 25.30 7.42
CA VAL A 12 39.05 25.55 6.07
C VAL A 12 39.10 24.27 5.24
N LEU A 13 39.49 23.14 5.85
CA LEU A 13 39.48 21.85 5.18
C LEU A 13 38.06 21.42 4.80
N SER A 14 37.08 21.58 5.70
CA SER A 14 35.68 21.20 5.48
C SER A 14 35.01 21.98 4.34
N GLU A 15 35.32 23.27 4.21
CA GLU A 15 34.87 24.10 3.08
C GLU A 15 35.51 23.65 1.76
N ASN A 16 36.83 23.41 1.76
CA ASN A 16 37.56 23.00 0.55
C ASN A 16 37.14 21.62 0.02
N ILE A 17 36.71 20.71 0.89
CA ILE A 17 36.25 19.36 0.50
C ILE A 17 34.72 19.28 0.30
N GLY A 18 33.99 20.41 0.42
CA GLY A 18 32.54 20.46 0.22
C GLY A 18 31.73 19.77 1.32
N LEU A 19 32.30 19.58 2.51
CA LEU A 19 31.68 18.96 3.69
C LEU A 19 31.21 20.02 4.71
N TRP A 20 31.05 21.26 4.27
CA TRP A 20 30.52 22.31 5.13
C TRP A 20 28.99 22.25 5.15
N MET A 21 28.43 21.85 6.29
CA MET A 21 27.01 22.06 6.59
C MET A 21 26.88 23.30 7.48
N PRO A 22 25.95 24.22 7.18
CA PRO A 22 25.70 25.37 8.05
C PRO A 22 25.31 24.88 9.45
N THR A 23 25.76 25.60 10.47
CA THR A 23 25.46 25.28 11.88
C THR A 23 23.96 25.38 12.20
N GLU A 24 23.21 26.08 11.36
CA GLU A 24 21.76 26.20 11.43
C GLU A 24 21.16 25.76 10.10
N ILE A 25 20.40 24.67 10.12
CA ILE A 25 19.55 24.24 9.01
C ILE A 25 18.21 24.94 9.20
N ILE A 26 17.98 26.02 8.45
CA ILE A 26 16.67 26.68 8.40
C ILE A 26 15.82 25.89 7.41
N ASN A 27 15.04 24.95 7.91
CA ASN A 27 14.00 24.31 7.10
C ASN A 27 12.90 25.34 6.87
N GLN A 28 12.89 25.94 5.68
CA GLN A 28 11.77 26.76 5.25
C GLN A 28 10.81 25.83 4.51
N GLU A 29 9.69 25.52 5.16
CA GLU A 29 8.61 24.77 4.54
C GLU A 29 8.03 25.64 3.42
N HIS A 30 8.24 25.21 2.17
CA HIS A 30 7.68 25.83 0.99
C HIS A 30 6.41 25.06 0.62
N ASP A 31 5.27 25.70 0.77
CA ASP A 31 4.00 25.18 0.30
C ASP A 31 3.86 25.50 -1.20
N ASP A 32 4.61 24.76 -2.02
CA ASP A 32 4.59 24.87 -3.48
C ASP A 32 3.37 24.15 -4.09
N LYS A 33 2.46 23.64 -3.25
CA LYS A 33 1.26 22.92 -3.68
C LYS A 33 0.26 23.91 -4.29
N PRO A 34 -0.13 23.74 -5.57
CA PRO A 34 -1.11 24.63 -6.18
C PRO A 34 -2.49 24.48 -5.55
N GLU A 35 -3.16 25.61 -5.27
CA GLU A 35 -4.53 25.64 -4.77
C GLU A 35 -5.49 24.94 -5.76
N GLY A 36 -6.10 23.83 -5.32
CA GLY A 36 -7.09 23.08 -6.11
C GLY A 36 -6.62 21.74 -6.68
N GLU A 37 -5.40 21.29 -6.37
CA GLU A 37 -5.06 19.87 -6.49
C GLU A 37 -5.82 19.08 -5.42
N GLU A 38 -6.72 18.20 -5.86
CA GLU A 38 -7.33 17.18 -5.01
C GLU A 38 -6.19 16.29 -4.50
N ASP A 39 -5.82 16.48 -3.23
CA ASP A 39 -5.11 15.44 -2.49
C ASP A 39 -6.02 14.21 -2.45
N ASP A 40 -5.39 13.03 -2.54
CA ASP A 40 -5.97 11.72 -2.24
C ASP A 40 -6.46 10.85 -3.41
N GLU A 41 -5.73 10.79 -4.54
CA GLU A 41 -5.56 9.46 -5.14
C GLU A 41 -4.74 8.63 -4.15
N GLU A 42 -5.42 7.97 -3.21
CA GLU A 42 -4.79 7.15 -2.18
C GLU A 42 -3.96 6.05 -2.85
N ILE A 43 -2.65 6.26 -2.86
CA ILE A 43 -1.72 5.44 -3.62
C ILE A 43 -1.63 4.06 -2.97
N LEU A 44 -2.08 3.04 -3.66
CA LEU A 44 -1.89 1.66 -3.22
C LEU A 44 -0.39 1.30 -3.22
N PRO A 45 0.12 0.67 -2.15
CA PRO A 45 1.51 0.27 -2.11
C PRO A 45 1.82 -0.81 -3.16
N GLY A 46 3.02 -0.74 -3.74
CA GLY A 46 3.51 -1.70 -4.72
C GLY A 46 3.32 -1.25 -6.17
N ARG A 47 3.29 -2.22 -7.08
CA ARG A 47 3.12 -1.93 -8.51
C ARG A 47 1.68 -1.48 -8.80
N PRO A 48 1.46 -0.63 -9.81
CA PRO A 48 0.12 -0.21 -10.21
C PRO A 48 -0.78 -1.41 -10.53
N VAL A 49 -2.04 -1.32 -10.11
CA VAL A 49 -3.03 -2.36 -10.37
C VAL A 49 -3.44 -2.31 -11.85
N PRO A 50 -3.35 -3.43 -12.60
CA PRO A 50 -3.76 -3.46 -13.99
C PRO A 50 -5.26 -3.09 -14.18
N PRO A 51 -5.64 -2.38 -15.25
CA PRO A 51 -7.04 -1.95 -15.47
C PRO A 51 -8.05 -3.11 -15.54
N GLU A 52 -7.64 -4.28 -16.06
CA GLU A 52 -8.47 -5.49 -16.11
C GLU A 52 -8.86 -6.04 -14.75
N CYS A 53 -8.20 -5.58 -13.67
CA CYS A 53 -8.52 -5.96 -12.31
C CYS A 53 -9.73 -5.22 -11.75
N HIS A 54 -10.19 -4.14 -12.41
CA HIS A 54 -11.33 -3.33 -11.99
C HIS A 54 -11.30 -2.97 -10.51
N ALA A 55 -10.15 -2.47 -10.04
CA ALA A 55 -9.95 -2.16 -8.64
C ALA A 55 -10.89 -1.03 -8.19
N GLU A 56 -11.57 -1.24 -7.07
CA GLU A 56 -12.34 -0.23 -6.36
C GLU A 56 -11.74 -0.07 -4.96
N LEU A 57 -11.28 1.14 -4.63
CA LEU A 57 -10.75 1.44 -3.31
C LEU A 57 -11.83 1.31 -2.24
N HIS A 58 -11.42 1.02 -1.00
CA HIS A 58 -12.29 0.95 0.18
C HIS A 58 -13.48 0.02 0.03
N THR A 59 -13.34 -1.04 -0.77
CA THR A 59 -14.46 -1.88 -1.16
C THR A 59 -14.17 -3.36 -0.86
N ASP A 60 -15.09 -4.00 -0.13
CA ASP A 60 -15.14 -5.45 0.04
C ASP A 60 -16.42 -6.02 -0.58
N TYR A 61 -16.24 -7.12 -1.30
CA TYR A 61 -17.31 -7.85 -1.98
C TYR A 61 -17.50 -9.22 -1.34
N ASP A 62 -18.76 -9.60 -1.13
CA ASP A 62 -19.14 -10.94 -0.69
C ASP A 62 -18.81 -11.99 -1.75
N GLY A 63 -18.53 -13.21 -1.31
CA GLY A 63 -18.37 -14.36 -2.20
C GLY A 63 -17.84 -15.59 -1.49
N ALA A 64 -17.96 -16.75 -2.15
CA ALA A 64 -17.36 -17.98 -1.68
C ALA A 64 -15.83 -17.90 -1.82
N ALA A 65 -15.09 -18.05 -0.72
CA ALA A 65 -13.64 -18.06 -0.76
C ALA A 65 -13.13 -19.28 -1.53
N VAL A 66 -12.53 -19.04 -2.69
CA VAL A 66 -11.76 -20.06 -3.43
C VAL A 66 -10.32 -20.14 -2.93
N ARG A 67 -9.85 -19.08 -2.25
CA ARG A 67 -8.65 -19.08 -1.42
C ARG A 67 -8.81 -18.10 -0.26
N TRP A 68 -8.55 -18.59 0.95
CA TRP A 68 -8.74 -17.84 2.20
C TRP A 68 -7.60 -16.84 2.44
N GLY A 69 -7.95 -15.56 2.61
CA GLY A 69 -6.99 -14.47 2.83
C GLY A 69 -6.23 -14.58 4.15
N LEU A 70 -6.86 -15.13 5.21
CA LEU A 70 -6.21 -15.39 6.52
C LEU A 70 -4.88 -16.17 6.42
N THR A 71 -4.72 -16.96 5.36
CA THR A 71 -3.52 -17.78 5.10
C THR A 71 -2.87 -17.46 3.76
N HIS A 72 -3.40 -16.48 3.01
CA HIS A 72 -2.92 -16.12 1.70
C HIS A 72 -2.60 -14.64 1.66
N HIS A 73 -1.31 -14.33 1.85
CA HIS A 73 -0.80 -12.98 1.80
C HIS A 73 -0.12 -12.71 0.45
N ASN A 74 -0.23 -11.48 -0.03
CA ASN A 74 0.50 -10.98 -1.20
C ASN A 74 1.04 -9.57 -0.91
N GLU A 75 2.14 -9.20 -1.55
CA GLU A 75 2.83 -7.93 -1.27
C GLU A 75 2.08 -6.69 -1.79
N SER A 76 1.14 -6.87 -2.73
CA SER A 76 0.39 -5.76 -3.32
C SER A 76 -1.00 -6.17 -3.83
N ALA A 77 -1.86 -5.17 -4.03
CA ALA A 77 -3.17 -5.35 -4.66
C ALA A 77 -3.05 -5.93 -6.08
N ALA A 78 -2.05 -5.51 -6.85
CA ALA A 78 -1.80 -6.02 -8.19
C ALA A 78 -1.43 -7.51 -8.18
N ASP A 79 -0.69 -7.97 -7.18
CA ASP A 79 -0.34 -9.38 -7.02
C ASP A 79 -1.54 -10.21 -6.56
N CYS A 80 -2.41 -9.64 -5.72
CA CYS A 80 -3.67 -10.27 -5.36
C CYS A 80 -4.60 -10.46 -6.56
N CYS A 81 -4.74 -9.43 -7.41
CA CYS A 81 -5.47 -9.56 -8.67
C CYS A 81 -4.85 -10.65 -9.57
N GLN A 82 -3.52 -10.63 -9.76
CA GLN A 82 -2.86 -11.64 -10.58
C GLN A 82 -3.10 -13.06 -10.05
N ALA A 83 -3.06 -13.24 -8.73
CA ALA A 83 -3.36 -14.52 -8.09
C ALA A 83 -4.80 -14.98 -8.38
N CYS A 84 -5.78 -14.07 -8.43
CA CYS A 84 -7.15 -14.36 -8.83
C CYS A 84 -7.22 -14.86 -10.28
N LEU A 85 -6.60 -14.12 -11.21
CA LEU A 85 -6.55 -14.48 -12.63
C LEU A 85 -5.89 -15.85 -12.84
N ASP A 86 -4.81 -16.13 -12.12
CA ASP A 86 -4.08 -17.39 -12.22
C ASP A 86 -4.83 -18.55 -11.56
N GLN A 87 -5.60 -18.31 -10.49
CA GLN A 87 -6.51 -19.30 -9.94
C GLN A 87 -7.60 -19.64 -10.97
N ALA A 88 -8.22 -18.62 -11.58
CA ALA A 88 -9.31 -18.81 -12.54
C ALA A 88 -8.86 -19.59 -13.79
N LYS A 89 -7.63 -19.38 -14.25
CA LYS A 89 -7.01 -20.13 -15.36
C LYS A 89 -6.74 -21.59 -15.01
N ARG A 90 -6.36 -21.88 -13.76
CA ARG A 90 -5.98 -23.23 -13.29
C ARG A 90 -7.16 -24.06 -12.79
N ALA A 91 -8.28 -23.41 -12.47
CA ALA A 91 -9.49 -24.05 -11.98
C ALA A 91 -9.98 -25.15 -12.95
N LYS A 92 -10.24 -26.33 -12.41
CA LYS A 92 -10.70 -27.50 -13.15
C LYS A 92 -12.19 -27.40 -13.49
N PRO A 93 -12.70 -28.21 -14.44
CA PRO A 93 -14.14 -28.30 -14.67
C PRO A 93 -14.89 -28.64 -13.38
N GLY A 94 -15.88 -27.82 -13.02
CA GLY A 94 -16.68 -27.96 -11.80
C GLY A 94 -16.15 -27.19 -10.59
N GLU A 95 -14.94 -26.63 -10.65
CA GLU A 95 -14.43 -25.73 -9.60
C GLU A 95 -14.89 -24.28 -9.83
N MET A 96 -15.08 -23.56 -8.73
CA MET A 96 -15.34 -22.12 -8.77
C MET A 96 -14.08 -21.38 -9.22
N LYS A 97 -14.24 -20.54 -10.25
CA LYS A 97 -13.17 -19.70 -10.79
C LYS A 97 -13.20 -18.36 -10.08
N CYS A 98 -12.07 -17.89 -9.59
CA CYS A 98 -11.98 -16.58 -8.97
C CYS A 98 -12.49 -15.50 -9.95
N ASN A 99 -13.40 -14.66 -9.46
CA ASN A 99 -13.89 -13.49 -10.21
C ASN A 99 -13.96 -12.23 -9.33
N ILE A 100 -13.61 -12.36 -8.04
CA ILE A 100 -13.54 -11.26 -7.07
C ILE A 100 -12.24 -11.45 -6.31
N TRP A 101 -11.48 -10.37 -6.14
CA TRP A 101 -10.31 -10.32 -5.28
C TRP A 101 -10.45 -9.15 -4.31
N VAL A 102 -10.00 -9.33 -3.07
CA VAL A 102 -10.01 -8.28 -2.04
C VAL A 102 -8.67 -8.30 -1.33
N TYR A 103 -8.05 -7.14 -1.21
CA TYR A 103 -6.72 -6.97 -0.67
C TYR A 103 -6.74 -5.99 0.50
N CYS A 104 -6.02 -6.31 1.58
CA CYS A 104 -5.83 -5.39 2.70
C CYS A 104 -4.46 -4.69 2.63
N PRO A 105 -4.38 -3.43 2.17
CA PRO A 105 -3.12 -2.69 2.11
C PRO A 105 -2.71 -2.08 3.46
N SER A 106 -3.64 -1.93 4.41
CA SER A 106 -3.38 -1.23 5.67
C SER A 106 -2.49 -2.02 6.62
N GLU A 107 -1.47 -1.40 7.18
CA GLU A 107 -0.58 -2.00 8.18
C GLU A 107 -1.31 -2.32 9.49
N THR A 108 -2.33 -1.53 9.84
CA THR A 108 -3.15 -1.75 11.04
C THR A 108 -4.27 -2.76 10.84
N GLY A 109 -4.36 -3.34 9.63
CA GLY A 109 -5.44 -4.24 9.25
C GLY A 109 -6.64 -3.53 8.66
N CYS A 110 -7.56 -4.33 8.13
CA CYS A 110 -8.75 -3.86 7.43
C CYS A 110 -10.01 -4.35 8.13
N TYR A 111 -11.12 -3.65 7.91
CA TYR A 111 -12.41 -4.07 8.41
C TYR A 111 -13.20 -4.83 7.35
N SER A 112 -13.85 -5.89 7.78
CA SER A 112 -14.95 -6.55 7.09
C SER A 112 -16.03 -6.82 8.14
N PRO A 113 -17.32 -6.73 7.81
CA PRO A 113 -18.42 -7.05 8.73
C PRO A 113 -18.56 -8.57 8.98
N ASP A 114 -17.47 -9.23 9.37
CA ASP A 114 -17.44 -10.65 9.71
C ASP A 114 -16.77 -10.91 11.08
N ILE A 115 -16.48 -12.18 11.38
CA ILE A 115 -15.99 -12.63 12.70
C ILE A 115 -14.45 -12.57 12.83
N TYR A 116 -13.74 -12.24 11.77
CA TYR A 116 -12.29 -12.28 11.71
C TYR A 116 -11.66 -10.91 11.94
N GLN A 117 -10.39 -10.93 12.32
CA GLN A 117 -9.55 -9.74 12.36
C GLN A 117 -8.62 -9.78 11.16
N HIS A 118 -8.86 -8.93 10.17
CA HIS A 118 -8.07 -8.93 8.94
C HIS A 118 -6.78 -8.13 9.12
N LYS A 119 -5.68 -8.72 8.66
CA LYS A 119 -4.34 -8.15 8.77
C LYS A 119 -3.83 -7.64 7.43
N ASN A 120 -2.76 -6.86 7.53
CA ASN A 120 -2.00 -6.39 6.39
C ASN A 120 -1.66 -7.52 5.41
N GLN A 121 -1.70 -7.21 4.13
CA GLN A 121 -1.39 -8.11 3.00
C GLN A 121 -2.34 -9.29 2.78
N GLU A 122 -3.41 -9.44 3.56
CA GLU A 122 -4.40 -10.49 3.29
C GLU A 122 -4.99 -10.34 1.90
N CYS A 123 -4.96 -11.44 1.13
CA CYS A 123 -5.49 -11.52 -0.23
C CYS A 123 -6.58 -12.58 -0.30
N TRP A 124 -7.81 -12.12 -0.41
CA TRP A 124 -9.00 -12.95 -0.52
C TRP A 124 -9.35 -13.19 -1.98
N LEU A 125 -9.35 -14.45 -2.40
CA LEU A 125 -9.82 -14.85 -3.72
C LEU A 125 -11.20 -15.45 -3.57
N LYS A 126 -12.20 -14.83 -4.19
CA LYS A 126 -13.60 -15.17 -4.02
C LYS A 126 -14.29 -15.46 -5.37
N TYR A 127 -15.40 -16.18 -5.29
CA TYR A 127 -16.32 -16.41 -6.39
C TYR A 127 -17.74 -16.02 -5.98
N ALA A 128 -18.44 -15.27 -6.84
CA ALA A 128 -19.88 -15.12 -6.77
C ALA A 128 -20.47 -14.98 -8.18
N GLU A 129 -21.59 -15.66 -8.45
CA GLU A 129 -22.34 -15.47 -9.71
C GLU A 129 -22.87 -14.03 -9.84
N LYS A 130 -23.24 -13.44 -8.70
CA LYS A 130 -23.69 -12.06 -8.57
C LYS A 130 -22.92 -11.42 -7.42
N PRO A 131 -21.81 -10.72 -7.69
CA PRO A 131 -21.05 -10.01 -6.67
C PRO A 131 -21.97 -9.06 -5.90
N LYS A 132 -21.93 -9.14 -4.58
CA LYS A 132 -22.71 -8.26 -3.70
C LYS A 132 -21.73 -7.44 -2.89
N LEU A 133 -21.98 -6.14 -2.84
CA LEU A 133 -21.21 -5.23 -1.99
C LEU A 133 -21.42 -5.64 -0.53
N ASN A 134 -20.32 -5.95 0.16
CA ASN A 134 -20.32 -6.25 1.58
C ASN A 134 -20.09 -4.95 2.37
N PHE A 135 -19.05 -4.21 1.99
CA PHE A 135 -18.67 -2.96 2.64
C PHE A 135 -18.06 -2.00 1.61
N LYS A 136 -18.38 -0.71 1.73
CA LYS A 136 -17.78 0.36 0.92
C LYS A 136 -17.78 1.67 1.69
N ASP A 137 -16.70 1.94 2.40
CA ASP A 137 -16.41 3.26 2.97
C ASP A 137 -15.02 3.29 3.62
N ARG A 138 -14.54 4.50 3.94
CA ARG A 138 -13.46 4.68 4.93
C ARG A 138 -14.10 4.70 6.32
N TYR A 139 -13.47 4.06 7.31
CA TYR A 139 -13.86 4.33 8.69
C TYR A 139 -13.36 5.71 9.10
N SER A 140 -14.17 6.45 9.86
CA SER A 140 -13.72 7.70 10.48
C SER A 140 -12.56 7.39 11.41
N GLU A 141 -11.38 7.92 11.11
CA GLU A 141 -10.29 7.99 12.07
C GLU A 141 -10.82 8.76 13.29
N SER A 142 -10.90 8.06 14.43
CA SER A 142 -11.47 8.57 15.69
C SER A 142 -10.38 9.16 16.56
#